data_AF-A0A1Y3BKB5-F1
#
_entry.id   AF-A0A1Y3BKB5-F1
#
_cell.length_a   1.000
_cell.length_b   1.000
_cell.length_c   1.000
_cell.angle_alpha   90.00
_cell.angle_beta   90.00
_cell.angle_gamma   90.00
#
_symmetry.space_group_name_H-M   'P 1'
#
loop_
_entity.id
_entity.type
_entity.pdbx_description
1 polymer ?
#
loop_
_entity_poly.entity_id
_entity_poly.type
_entity_poly.pdbx_seq_one_letter_code
_entity_poly.pdbx_strand_id
1 'polypeptide(L)'
;MENIATLKGHHGGVTHLQLSSDNMKLYSGARKVYEKFHTFHLIFTFHHIFKDQEILCWDLRNYGEILHIIRRNCPTNQRIYFDINFQHNILATGDDQQVRFYDLNNQQSMDNNNRVLKPFNEFHSHNNRVNGVR
;
A
#
# COMPACT_ATOMS: atom_id res chain seq x y z
N MET A 1 3.25 8.51 27.99
CA MET A 1 2.90 7.29 27.24
C MET A 1 4.19 6.68 26.75
N GLU A 2 4.40 5.39 27.01
CA GLU A 2 5.58 4.65 26.56
C GLU A 2 5.41 4.20 25.10
N ASN A 3 6.50 4.19 24.33
CA ASN A 3 6.47 3.67 22.96
C ASN A 3 6.50 2.13 23.02
N ILE A 4 5.41 1.51 22.57
CA ILE A 4 5.25 0.04 22.62
C ILE A 4 5.93 -0.63 21.42
N ALA A 5 5.89 0.00 20.24
CA ALA A 5 6.52 -0.51 19.03
C ALA A 5 6.73 0.59 17.97
N THR A 6 7.66 0.36 17.04
CA THR A 6 7.84 1.14 15.82
C THR A 6 7.80 0.22 14.60
N LEU A 7 6.78 0.38 13.75
CA LEU A 7 6.62 -0.42 12.52
C LEU A 7 7.39 0.25 11.37
N LYS A 8 8.42 -0.43 10.84
CA LYS A 8 9.32 0.10 9.80
C LYS A 8 9.04 -0.54 8.45
N GLY A 9 8.61 0.24 7.48
CA GLY A 9 8.41 -0.26 6.11
C GLY A 9 8.23 0.84 5.07
N HIS A 10 7.63 1.96 5.48
CA HIS A 10 7.51 3.13 4.61
C HIS A 10 8.78 3.99 4.60
N HIS A 11 9.14 4.53 3.44
CA HIS A 11 10.28 5.44 3.27
C HIS A 11 9.82 6.92 3.29
N GLY A 12 8.61 7.18 2.82
CA GLY A 12 7.94 8.46 2.83
C GLY A 12 7.02 8.65 4.04
N GLY A 13 6.43 9.84 4.14
CA GLY A 13 5.49 10.17 5.19
C GLY A 13 4.23 9.31 5.11
N VAL A 14 3.91 8.61 6.20
CA VAL A 14 2.65 7.87 6.34
C VAL A 14 1.49 8.83 6.25
N THR A 15 0.51 8.48 5.41
CA THR A 15 -0.60 9.35 5.06
C THR A 15 -1.97 8.83 5.43
N HIS A 16 -2.09 7.52 5.56
CA HIS A 16 -3.35 6.89 5.88
C HIS A 16 -3.13 5.63 6.72
N LEU A 17 -4.01 5.41 7.67
CA LEU A 17 -3.99 4.30 8.61
C LEU A 17 -5.43 3.84 8.84
N GLN A 18 -5.65 2.54 8.82
CA GLN A 18 -6.95 1.93 9.14
C GLN A 18 -6.74 0.57 9.80
N LEU A 19 -7.55 0.28 10.82
CA LEU A 19 -7.57 -1.04 11.46
C LEU A 19 -8.48 -1.98 10.68
N SER A 20 -8.18 -3.28 10.75
CA SER A 20 -9.14 -4.32 10.38
C SER A 20 -10.35 -4.31 11.32
N SER A 21 -11.44 -4.94 10.88
CA SER A 21 -12.68 -5.10 11.66
C SER A 21 -12.47 -5.77 13.02
N ASP A 22 -11.52 -6.70 13.11
CA ASP A 22 -11.14 -7.40 14.34
C ASP A 22 -10.10 -6.64 15.19
N ASN A 23 -9.62 -5.47 14.74
CA ASN A 23 -8.56 -4.68 15.35
C ASN A 23 -7.21 -5.41 15.52
N MET A 24 -7.00 -6.51 14.81
CA MET A 24 -5.77 -7.31 14.90
C MET A 24 -4.74 -6.90 13.86
N LYS A 25 -5.14 -6.21 12.81
CA LYS A 25 -4.28 -5.77 11.71
C LYS A 25 -4.32 -4.26 11.55
N LEU A 26 -3.17 -3.69 11.21
CA LEU A 26 -3.05 -2.29 10.83
C LEU A 26 -2.64 -2.18 9.37
N TYR A 27 -3.40 -1.42 8.61
CA TYR A 27 -3.09 -1.08 7.22
C TYR A 27 -2.53 0.33 7.18
N SER A 28 -1.39 0.52 6.51
CA SER A 28 -0.72 1.81 6.36
C SER A 28 -0.42 2.13 4.91
N GLY A 29 -0.68 3.37 4.50
CA GLY A 29 -0.29 3.89 3.19
C GLY A 29 0.53 5.16 3.33
N ALA A 30 1.60 5.28 2.55
CA ALA A 30 2.50 6.44 2.57
C ALA A 30 2.53 7.18 1.23
N ARG A 31 3.13 8.38 1.25
CA ARG A 31 3.46 9.14 0.04
C ARG A 31 4.63 8.48 -0.67
N LYS A 32 4.53 8.45 -2.00
CA LYS A 32 5.64 8.12 -2.89
C LYS A 32 6.87 8.95 -2.55
N VAL A 33 8.04 8.29 -2.58
CA VAL A 33 9.34 8.95 -2.59
C VAL A 33 10.19 8.45 -3.76
N TYR A 34 11.11 9.30 -4.19
CA TYR A 34 12.06 9.00 -5.26
C TYR A 34 13.41 8.69 -4.64
N GLU A 35 13.95 7.52 -4.92
CA GLU A 35 15.32 7.17 -4.55
C GLU A 35 16.21 7.28 -5.79
N LYS A 36 17.34 8.00 -5.65
CA LYS A 36 18.33 8.16 -6.72
C LYS A 36 19.38 7.06 -6.58
N PHE A 37 19.50 6.23 -7.62
CA PHE A 37 20.64 5.31 -7.72
C PHE A 37 21.73 5.96 -8.58
N HIS A 38 22.92 6.13 -8.00
CA HIS A 38 24.09 6.56 -8.74
C HIS A 38 24.86 5.32 -9.20
N THR A 39 24.70 4.93 -10.46
CA THR A 39 25.50 3.86 -11.05
C THR A 39 26.83 4.47 -11.51
N PHE A 40 27.94 3.99 -10.93
CA PHE A 40 29.31 4.36 -11.30
C PHE A 40 29.69 3.78 -12.68
N HIS A 41 29.03 4.22 -13.75
CA HIS A 41 29.52 4.00 -15.11
C HIS A 41 28.95 5.04 -16.05
N LEU A 42 29.86 5.89 -16.55
CA LEU A 42 29.87 6.97 -17.54
C LEU A 42 28.69 7.26 -18.51
N ILE A 43 27.44 6.91 -18.19
CA ILE A 43 26.23 7.36 -18.87
C ILE A 43 25.26 7.80 -17.77
N PHE A 44 24.98 9.10 -17.69
CA PHE A 44 24.07 9.72 -16.71
C PHE A 44 22.61 9.33 -16.97
N THR A 45 22.27 8.04 -16.89
CA THR A 45 20.89 7.60 -16.87
C THR A 45 20.42 7.62 -15.43
N PHE A 46 19.81 8.74 -15.00
CA PHE A 46 19.13 8.83 -13.71
C PHE A 46 17.99 7.82 -13.66
N HIS A 47 18.24 6.66 -13.06
CA HIS A 47 17.19 5.69 -12.78
C HIS A 47 16.50 6.12 -11.48
N HIS A 48 15.25 6.57 -11.61
CA HIS A 48 14.39 6.83 -10.48
C HIS A 48 13.70 5.52 -10.07
N ILE A 49 13.93 5.07 -8.84
CA ILE A 49 13.13 4.01 -8.25
C ILE A 49 12.07 4.68 -7.38
N PHE A 50 10.80 4.39 -7.66
CA PHE A 50 9.68 4.85 -6.85
C PHE A 50 9.48 3.88 -5.69
N LYS A 51 9.40 4.42 -4.47
CA LYS A 51 9.05 3.69 -3.25
C LYS A 51 7.68 4.13 -2.74
N ASP A 52 7.09 3.36 -1.81
CA ASP A 52 5.82 3.65 -1.11
C ASP A 52 4.59 3.70 -2.01
N GLN A 53 4.60 2.89 -3.06
CA GLN A 53 3.41 2.63 -3.87
C GLN A 53 2.54 1.53 -3.26
N GLU A 54 2.85 1.08 -2.05
CA GLU A 54 2.15 -0.02 -1.39
C GLU A 54 1.30 0.45 -0.21
N ILE A 55 0.26 -0.33 0.08
CA ILE A 55 -0.37 -0.39 1.40
C ILE A 55 0.23 -1.59 2.12
N LEU A 56 0.77 -1.37 3.31
CA LEU A 56 1.37 -2.42 4.14
C LEU A 56 0.38 -2.86 5.21
N CYS A 57 0.28 -4.16 5.42
CA CYS A 57 -0.53 -4.78 6.47
C CYS A 57 0.38 -5.37 7.55
N TRP A 58 0.10 -5.04 8.80
CA TRP A 58 0.86 -5.48 9.98
C TRP A 58 -0.02 -6.31 10.90
N ASP A 59 0.51 -7.38 11.52
CA ASP A 59 -0.13 -8.03 12.67
C ASP A 59 0.20 -7.24 13.94
N LEU A 60 -0.80 -6.77 14.66
CA LEU A 60 -0.61 -6.02 15.90
C LEU A 60 -0.27 -6.91 17.11
N ARG A 61 -0.30 -8.24 16.97
CA ARG A 61 0.23 -9.16 18.00
C ARG A 61 1.71 -9.44 17.81
N ASN A 62 2.21 -9.28 16.58
CA ASN A 62 3.59 -9.58 16.21
C ASN A 62 4.21 -8.39 15.47
N TYR A 63 4.68 -7.43 16.27
CA TYR A 63 5.32 -6.20 15.80
C TYR A 63 6.70 -6.51 15.19
N GLY A 64 6.76 -6.91 13.93
CA GLY A 64 8.04 -7.20 13.29
C GLY A 64 7.99 -7.56 11.81
N GLU A 65 6.87 -8.13 11.35
CA GLU A 65 6.76 -8.56 9.96
C GLU A 65 5.52 -7.99 9.26
N ILE A 66 5.72 -7.65 7.99
CA ILE A 66 4.63 -7.27 7.09
C ILE A 66 3.90 -8.55 6.70
N LEU A 67 2.63 -8.65 7.05
CA LEU A 67 1.76 -9.76 6.68
C LEU A 67 1.46 -9.75 5.19
N HIS A 68 0.97 -8.61 4.70
CA HIS A 68 0.48 -8.45 3.34
C HIS A 68 0.90 -7.10 2.76
N ILE A 69 1.09 -7.09 1.45
CA ILE A 69 1.45 -5.93 0.64
C ILE A 69 0.39 -5.80 -0.43
N ILE A 70 -0.23 -4.62 -0.52
CA ILE A 70 -1.16 -4.29 -1.61
C ILE A 70 -0.46 -3.25 -2.47
N ARG A 71 -0.12 -3.61 -3.71
CA ARG A 71 0.54 -2.70 -4.65
C ARG A 71 -0.48 -1.80 -5.33
N ARG A 72 -0.16 -0.51 -5.44
CA ARG A 72 -0.93 0.49 -6.19
C ARG A 72 -0.04 1.07 -7.28
N ASN A 73 -0.62 1.44 -8.42
CA ASN A 73 0.11 2.26 -9.39
C ASN A 73 -0.14 3.74 -9.09
N CYS A 74 0.72 4.35 -8.27
CA CYS A 74 0.56 5.73 -7.82
C CYS A 74 1.84 6.52 -8.11
N PRO A 75 2.08 7.01 -9.34
CA PRO A 75 3.29 7.75 -9.68
C PRO A 75 3.29 9.20 -9.12
N THR A 76 2.39 9.53 -8.20
CA THR A 76 2.13 10.86 -7.66
C THR A 76 2.60 11.00 -6.21
N ASN A 77 2.96 12.23 -5.81
CA ASN A 77 3.21 12.58 -4.40
C ASN A 77 1.93 13.00 -3.66
N GLN A 78 0.77 12.95 -4.33
CA GLN A 78 -0.53 13.21 -3.70
C GLN A 78 -0.87 12.12 -2.68
N ARG A 79 -1.67 12.47 -1.67
CA ARG A 79 -2.17 11.51 -0.68
C ARG A 79 -3.25 10.65 -1.34
N ILE A 80 -3.03 9.34 -1.35
CA ILE A 80 -3.98 8.36 -1.87
C ILE A 80 -4.59 7.57 -0.71
N TYR A 81 -5.89 7.74 -0.51
CA TYR A 81 -6.68 7.11 0.53
C TYR A 81 -7.14 5.70 0.09
N PHE A 82 -7.49 4.90 1.08
CA PHE A 82 -8.16 3.61 0.92
C PHE A 82 -9.22 3.51 2.01
N ASP A 83 -10.20 2.63 1.80
CA ASP A 83 -11.19 2.32 2.83
C ASP A 83 -11.36 0.80 2.95
N ILE A 84 -11.73 0.35 4.15
CA ILE A 84 -11.96 -1.05 4.49
C ILE A 84 -13.42 -1.21 4.93
N ASN A 85 -14.16 -2.00 4.17
CA ASN A 85 -15.51 -2.42 4.56
C ASN A 85 -15.42 -3.48 5.66
N PHE A 86 -15.84 -3.10 6.87
CA PHE A 86 -15.77 -3.96 8.04
C PHE A 86 -16.62 -5.24 7.97
N GLN A 87 -17.73 -5.24 7.23
CA GLN A 87 -18.60 -6.41 7.14
C GLN A 87 -18.05 -7.50 6.22
N HIS A 88 -17.38 -7.09 5.14
CA HIS A 88 -16.95 -8.00 4.07
C HIS A 88 -15.44 -8.19 4.03
N ASN A 89 -14.67 -7.50 4.89
CA ASN A 89 -13.21 -7.46 4.86
C ASN A 89 -12.67 -7.14 3.45
N ILE A 90 -13.29 -6.18 2.78
CA ILE A 90 -12.88 -5.72 1.46
C ILE A 90 -12.15 -4.39 1.64
N LEU A 91 -10.97 -4.27 1.05
CA LEU A 91 -10.25 -3.00 0.91
C LEU A 91 -10.48 -2.43 -0.48
N ALA A 92 -10.92 -1.17 -0.54
CA ALA A 92 -11.00 -0.39 -1.76
C ALA A 92 -9.90 0.67 -1.76
N THR A 93 -9.18 0.84 -2.87
CA THR A 93 -8.20 1.91 -3.01
C THR A 93 -8.18 2.46 -4.44
N GLY A 94 -7.90 3.76 -4.55
CA GLY A 94 -7.65 4.41 -5.83
C GLY A 94 -6.21 4.30 -6.29
N ASP A 95 -5.99 4.49 -7.57
CA ASP A 95 -4.67 4.59 -8.17
C ASP A 95 -4.64 5.60 -9.35
N ASP A 96 -3.66 5.47 -10.25
CA ASP A 96 -3.66 6.16 -11.53
C ASP A 96 -4.79 5.65 -12.44
N GLN A 97 -5.97 6.28 -12.29
CA GLN A 97 -7.19 6.16 -13.12
C GLN A 97 -8.16 5.04 -12.75
N GLN A 98 -7.77 4.11 -11.89
CA GLN A 98 -8.59 2.97 -11.51
C GLN A 98 -8.95 2.99 -10.02
N VAL A 99 -9.99 2.21 -9.72
CA VAL A 99 -10.31 1.78 -8.36
C VAL A 99 -10.14 0.28 -8.32
N ARG A 100 -9.44 -0.23 -7.31
CA ARG A 100 -9.20 -1.65 -7.11
C ARG A 100 -9.75 -2.12 -5.77
N PHE A 101 -10.22 -3.36 -5.77
CA PHE A 101 -10.79 -4.04 -4.63
C PHE A 101 -9.99 -5.29 -4.29
N TYR A 102 -9.73 -5.46 -3.00
CA TYR A 102 -8.95 -6.55 -2.45
C TYR A 102 -9.77 -7.26 -1.37
N ASP A 103 -9.85 -8.57 -1.47
CA ASP A 103 -10.43 -9.40 -0.41
C ASP A 103 -9.31 -9.68 0.61
N LEU A 104 -9.48 -9.16 1.83
CA LEU A 104 -8.47 -9.26 2.89
C LEU A 104 -8.46 -10.63 3.58
N ASN A 105 -9.44 -11.49 3.29
CA ASN A 105 -9.52 -12.86 3.81
C ASN A 105 -8.97 -13.89 2.82
N ASN A 106 -8.94 -13.55 1.52
CA ASN A 106 -8.59 -14.51 0.48
C ASN A 106 -7.08 -14.67 0.26
N GLN A 107 -6.48 -15.59 1.02
CA GLN A 107 -5.06 -15.96 0.87
C GLN A 107 -4.73 -16.68 -0.45
N GLN A 108 -5.72 -17.12 -1.22
CA GLN A 108 -5.47 -17.75 -2.53
C GLN A 108 -5.13 -16.71 -3.62
N SER A 109 -5.35 -15.42 -3.34
CA SER A 109 -5.04 -14.31 -4.25
C SER A 109 -3.59 -13.81 -4.12
N MET A 110 -2.73 -14.50 -3.36
CA MET A 110 -1.36 -14.06 -3.12
C MET A 110 -0.40 -14.43 -4.26
N ASP A 111 0.65 -13.63 -4.45
CA ASP A 111 1.75 -13.98 -5.37
C ASP A 111 2.57 -15.18 -4.87
N ASN A 112 3.52 -15.68 -5.68
CA ASN A 112 4.35 -16.85 -5.34
C ASN A 112 5.16 -16.67 -4.03
N ASN A 113 5.32 -15.44 -3.54
CA ASN A 113 6.00 -15.12 -2.30
C ASN A 113 5.02 -15.01 -1.10
N ASN A 114 3.73 -15.30 -1.30
CA ASN A 114 2.64 -15.25 -0.32
C ASN A 114 2.56 -13.95 0.48
N ARG A 115 2.97 -12.82 -0.11
CA ARG A 115 2.94 -11.52 0.58
C ARG A 115 2.15 -10.47 -0.18
N VAL A 116 2.08 -10.55 -1.50
CA VAL A 116 1.37 -9.53 -2.29
C VAL A 116 -0.05 -9.98 -2.58
N LEU A 117 -1.04 -9.23 -2.11
CA LEU A 117 -2.46 -9.46 -2.43
C LEU A 117 -2.78 -8.90 -3.82
N LYS A 118 -3.45 -9.72 -4.64
CA LYS A 118 -3.95 -9.31 -5.96
C LYS A 118 -5.37 -8.75 -5.84
N PRO A 119 -5.75 -7.77 -6.68
CA PRO A 119 -7.11 -7.30 -6.73
C PRO A 119 -8.02 -8.42 -7.26
N PHE A 120 -9.22 -8.58 -6.68
CA PHE A 120 -10.24 -9.47 -7.24
C PHE A 120 -11.16 -8.73 -8.23
N ASN A 121 -11.19 -7.40 -8.15
CA ASN A 121 -11.94 -6.56 -9.06
C ASN A 121 -11.24 -5.21 -9.26
N GLU A 122 -11.38 -4.65 -10.45
CA GLU A 122 -10.87 -3.34 -10.82
C GLU A 122 -11.79 -2.68 -11.85
N PHE A 123 -11.95 -1.37 -11.77
CA PHE A 123 -12.63 -0.61 -12.82
C PHE A 123 -11.94 0.72 -13.09
N HIS A 124 -12.01 1.15 -14.35
CA HIS A 124 -11.55 2.45 -14.79
C HIS A 124 -12.55 3.51 -14.34
N SER A 125 -12.11 4.42 -13.47
CA SER A 125 -12.99 5.43 -12.86
C SER A 125 -13.03 6.68 -13.74
N HIS A 126 -11.86 7.30 -13.96
CA HIS A 126 -11.73 8.56 -14.69
C HIS A 126 -10.39 8.61 -15.43
N ASN A 127 -10.25 9.50 -16.42
CA ASN A 127 -8.97 9.76 -17.11
C ASN A 127 -7.99 10.60 -16.25
N ASN A 128 -8.13 10.52 -14.93
CA ASN A 128 -7.30 11.19 -13.95
C ASN A 128 -7.21 10.35 -12.67
N ARG A 129 -6.28 10.71 -11.78
CA ARG A 129 -5.95 9.98 -10.56
C ARG A 129 -7.13 9.93 -9.58
N VAL A 130 -7.32 8.77 -8.97
CA VAL A 130 -8.30 8.59 -7.90
C VAL A 130 -7.59 8.74 -6.56
N ASN A 131 -7.75 9.91 -5.94
CA ASN A 131 -7.09 10.21 -4.68
C ASN A 131 -7.70 9.49 -3.48
N GLY A 132 -8.92 8.98 -3.58
CA GLY A 132 -9.55 8.26 -2.48
C GLY A 132 -10.86 7.62 -2.85
N VAL A 133 -11.22 6.65 -2.02
CA VAL A 133 -12.50 5.95 -1.98
C VAL A 133 -12.95 5.95 -0.52
N ARG A 134 -14.24 6.11 -0.28
CA ARG A 134 -14.84 6.27 1.04
C ARG A 134 -16.30 5.85 1.00
#